data_AF-A0A3M7ML01-F1
#
_entry.id   AF-A0A3M7ML01-F1
#
_cell.length_a   1.000
_cell.length_b   1.000
_cell.length_c   1.000
_cell.angle_alpha   90.00
_cell.angle_beta   90.00
_cell.angle_gamma   90.00
#
_symmetry.space_group_name_H-M   'P 1'
#
loop_
_entity.id
_entity.type
_entity.pdbx_description
1 polymer ?
#
loop_
_entity_poly.entity_id
_entity_poly.type
_entity_poly.pdbx_seq_one_letter_code
_entity_poly.pdbx_strand_id
1 'polypeptide(L)' 'VVWIQFGINHVPRTEDFPVMPAETLKVMLKPVNFFTKNPALDVPPSTQTFNQSTLVVAGHHPPACH' A
#
# COMPACT_ATOMS: atom_id res chain seq x y z
N VAL A 1 28.23 15.16 1.71
CA VAL A 1 27.76 13.93 1.05
C VAL A 1 27.13 13.05 2.11
N VAL A 2 25.98 12.42 1.84
CA VAL A 2 25.30 11.48 2.76
C VAL A 2 25.35 10.09 2.15
N TRP A 3 25.72 9.09 2.94
CA TRP A 3 25.78 7.68 2.55
C TRP A 3 24.87 6.90 3.49
N ILE A 4 23.95 6.11 2.97
CA ILE A 4 22.98 5.36 3.78
C ILE A 4 23.00 3.88 3.38
N GLN A 5 23.13 2.99 4.36
CA GLN A 5 23.16 1.54 4.18
C GLN A 5 21.86 0.92 4.72
N PHE A 6 21.19 0.14 3.89
CA PHE A 6 20.04 -0.67 4.27
C PHE A 6 20.20 -2.09 3.72
N GLY A 7 19.56 -3.05 4.37
CA GLY A 7 19.60 -4.46 3.99
C GLY A 7 18.73 -5.28 4.94
N ILE A 8 18.47 -6.52 4.55
CA ILE A 8 17.75 -7.51 5.37
C ILE A 8 18.68 -8.70 5.60
N ASN A 9 18.57 -9.33 6.77
CA ASN A 9 19.15 -10.65 6.99
C ASN A 9 18.03 -11.68 6.79
N HIS A 10 17.98 -12.27 5.60
CA HIS A 10 16.94 -13.23 5.23
C HIS A 10 17.27 -14.61 5.79
N VAL A 11 16.61 -14.99 6.90
CA VAL A 11 16.66 -16.34 7.48
C VAL A 11 15.55 -17.17 6.81
N PRO A 12 15.87 -18.16 5.95
CA PRO A 12 14.86 -18.91 5.20
C PRO A 12 13.88 -19.65 6.11
N ARG A 13 12.61 -19.66 5.72
CA ARG A 13 11.53 -20.40 6.40
C ARG A 13 10.81 -21.34 5.44
N THR A 14 10.02 -22.27 5.97
CA THR A 14 9.30 -23.26 5.16
C THR A 14 8.25 -22.61 4.26
N GLU A 15 7.71 -21.47 4.65
CA GLU A 15 6.76 -20.68 3.86
C GLU A 15 7.38 -20.03 2.62
N ASP A 16 8.71 -19.94 2.54
CA ASP A 16 9.43 -19.41 1.37
C ASP A 16 9.51 -20.43 0.22
N PHE A 17 9.06 -21.66 0.45
CA PHE A 17 9.07 -22.75 -0.52
C PHE A 17 7.64 -23.14 -0.93
N PRO A 18 7.37 -23.41 -2.22
CA PRO A 18 8.26 -23.37 -3.38
C PRO A 18 8.47 -21.98 -3.98
N VAL A 19 7.71 -20.98 -3.52
CA VAL A 19 7.79 -19.59 -3.99
C VAL A 19 7.78 -18.67 -2.77
N MET A 20 8.82 -17.85 -2.67
CA MET A 20 8.95 -16.85 -1.61
C MET A 20 7.90 -15.73 -1.78
N PRO A 21 7.11 -15.42 -0.74
CA PRO A 21 6.25 -14.24 -0.72
C PRO A 21 7.07 -12.93 -0.79
N ALA A 22 6.45 -11.84 -1.27
CA ALA A 22 7.16 -10.57 -1.44
C ALA A 22 7.58 -9.95 -0.09
N GLU A 23 8.88 -9.76 0.11
CA GLU A 23 9.43 -8.97 1.21
C GLU A 23 9.70 -7.52 0.75
N THR A 24 9.22 -6.52 1.50
CA THR A 24 9.35 -5.11 1.11
C THR A 24 10.10 -4.30 2.17
N LEU A 25 11.26 -3.75 1.79
CA LEU A 25 11.99 -2.77 2.58
C LEU A 25 11.63 -1.34 2.13
N LYS A 26 11.23 -0.47 3.06
CA LYS A 26 10.86 0.94 2.79
C LYS A 26 11.73 1.89 3.60
N VAL A 27 12.28 2.90 2.92
CA VAL A 27 13.04 4.00 3.52
C VAL A 27 12.39 5.30 3.10
N MET A 28 12.25 6.23 4.04
CA MET A 28 11.67 7.54 3.78
C MET A 28 12.48 8.64 4.43
N LEU A 29 12.77 9.69 3.66
CA LEU A 29 13.29 10.94 4.17
C LEU A 29 12.13 11.91 4.33
N LYS A 30 11.77 12.20 5.58
CA LYS A 30 10.69 13.15 5.88
C LYS A 30 11.26 14.54 6.17
N PRO A 31 10.70 15.61 5.58
CA PRO A 31 11.06 16.97 5.96
C PRO A 31 10.74 17.23 7.45
N VAL A 32 11.72 17.73 8.20
CA VAL A 32 11.56 18.17 9.59
C VAL A 32 11.81 19.67 9.65
N ASN A 33 10.84 20.43 10.15
CA ASN A 33 10.88 21.90 10.19
C ASN A 33 11.14 22.57 8.82
N PHE A 34 10.82 21.88 7.73
CA PHE A 34 11.02 22.37 6.37
C PHE A 34 9.85 23.24 5.90
N PHE A 35 8.62 22.92 6.33
CA PHE A 35 7.41 23.68 6.03
C PHE A 35 6.88 24.36 7.28
N THR A 36 6.30 25.56 7.14
CA THR A 36 5.67 26.32 8.24
C THR A 36 4.32 25.73 8.66
N LYS A 37 3.63 25.05 7.75
CA LYS A 37 2.35 24.36 7.96
C LYS A 37 2.29 23.10 7.09
N ASN A 38 1.31 22.23 7.33
CA ASN A 38 1.15 20.98 6.59
C ASN A 38 1.06 21.26 5.06
N PRO A 39 1.97 20.69 4.23
CA PRO A 39 2.00 20.95 2.79
C PRO A 39 0.80 20.37 2.02
N ALA A 40 0.03 19.44 2.60
CA ALA A 40 -1.10 18.79 1.94
C ALA A 40 -2.46 19.47 2.20
N LEU A 41 -2.48 20.64 2.87
CA LEU A 41 -3.75 21.29 3.27
C LEU A 41 -4.63 21.72 2.10
N ASP A 42 -4.04 22.06 0.97
CA ASP A 42 -4.79 22.55 -0.20
C ASP A 42 -5.23 21.40 -1.14
N VAL A 43 -4.95 20.14 -0.77
CA VAL A 43 -5.33 18.96 -1.55
C VAL A 43 -6.74 18.53 -1.14
N PRO A 44 -7.74 18.55 -2.05
CA PRO A 44 -9.08 18.11 -1.73
C PRO A 44 -9.10 16.62 -1.37
N PRO A 45 -9.90 16.20 -0.39
CA PRO A 45 -10.02 14.78 -0.05
C PRO A 45 -10.65 14.02 -1.22
N SER A 46 -10.21 12.78 -1.41
CA SER A 46 -10.83 11.88 -2.39
C SER A 46 -12.23 11.49 -1.92
N THR A 47 -13.27 12.14 -2.46
CA THR A 47 -14.68 11.82 -2.20
C THR A 47 -15.27 11.00 -3.34
N GLN A 48 -16.11 10.01 -3.04
CA GLN A 48 -16.71 9.13 -4.06
C GLN A 48 -17.99 9.71 -4.71
N THR A 49 -18.11 11.03 -4.78
CA THR A 49 -19.30 11.74 -5.30
C THR A 49 -19.51 11.57 -6.80
N PHE A 50 -18.42 11.47 -7.58
CA PHE A 50 -18.48 11.38 -9.05
C PHE A 50 -18.64 9.93 -9.57
N ASN A 51 -17.70 9.03 -9.26
CA ASN A 51 -17.74 7.65 -9.82
C ASN A 51 -18.77 6.71 -9.16
N GLN A 52 -19.36 7.10 -8.02
CA GLN A 52 -20.29 6.33 -7.16
C GLN A 52 -20.10 4.81 -7.14
N SER A 53 -18.86 4.33 -7.15
CA SER A 53 -18.58 2.89 -7.21
C SER A 53 -19.02 2.23 -5.90
N THR A 54 -19.85 1.20 -6.02
CA THR A 54 -20.28 0.36 -4.89
C THR A 54 -19.51 -0.96 -4.90
N LEU A 55 -19.18 -1.46 -3.71
CA LEU A 55 -18.51 -2.74 -3.56
C LEU A 55 -19.52 -3.87 -3.81
N VAL A 56 -19.30 -4.65 -4.87
CA VAL A 56 -20.05 -5.89 -5.10
C VAL A 56 -19.44 -6.96 -4.21
N VAL A 57 -20.14 -7.35 -3.14
CA VAL A 57 -19.75 -8.51 -2.34
C VAL A 57 -20.13 -9.75 -3.16
N ALA A 58 -19.12 -10.46 -3.70
CA ALA A 58 -19.34 -11.72 -4.38
C ALA A 58 -19.80 -12.78 -3.36
N GLY A 59 -21.12 -12.90 -3.18
CA GLY A 59 -21.74 -13.88 -2.33
C GLY A 59 -23.04 -14.38 -2.96
N HIS A 60 -23.05 -15.67 -3.27
CA HIS A 60 -24.17 -16.50 -3.73
C HIS A 60 -24.45 -16.57 -5.24
N HIS A 61 -24.14 -17.74 -5.78
CA HIS A 61 -24.54 -18.31 -7.06
C HIS A 61 -26.03 -18.00 -7.38
N PRO A 62 -26.36 -17.38 -8.53
CA PRO A 62 -27.73 -17.38 -9.03
C PRO A 62 -28.07 -18.78 -9.60
N PRO A 63 -29.27 -19.34 -9.39
CA PRO A 63 -29.62 -20.65 -9.96
C PRO A 63 -29.51 -20.62 -11.49
N ALA A 64 -29.08 -21.75 -12.03
CA ALA A 64 -28.77 -21.99 -13.44
C ALA A 64 -29.79 -21.37 -14.41
N CYS A 65 -29.27 -20.81 -15.50
CA CYS A 65 -30.05 -20.41 -16.66
C CYS A 65 -30.80 -21.62 -17.25
N HIS A 66 -32.00 -21.36 -17.76
CA HIS A 66 -32.66 -22.20 -18.76
C HIS A 66 -31.76 -22.42 -20.00
#